data_AF-A0A7W3T522-F1
#
_entry.id   AF-A0A7W3T522-F1
#
_cell.length_a   1.000
_cell.length_b   1.000
_cell.length_c   1.000
_cell.angle_alpha   90.00
_cell.angle_beta   90.00
_cell.angle_gamma   90.00
#
_symmetry.space_group_name_H-M   'P 1'
#
loop_
_entity.id
_entity.type
_entity.pdbx_description
1 polymer ?
#
loop_
_entity_poly.entity_id
_entity_poly.type
_entity_poly.pdbx_seq_one_letter_code
_entity_poly.pdbx_strand_id
1 'polypeptide(L)'
;MDETEFWELIDSTREAAGGDPDRHADLLVDRLTDLDPQTVVDFARHFESRFARAYRWDLWGAAWVLLNGASDDCFENFRCWLISRGRRVFEGALHDPDALAELLTAFDPETDGEAEEVGFAAYDAHEQLTGEELPSLGLPVVPPEPLGTPLDFEEERELARAYPRLWARFRTEGAPDGPPRGEGNGRTGGEPVGDAMGGKPGRMSGAA
;
A
#
# COMPACT_ATOMS: atom_id res chain seq x y z
N MET A 1 17.87 -4.59 16.50
CA MET A 1 18.68 -4.37 15.29
C MET A 1 18.85 -2.89 14.99
N ASP A 2 19.88 -2.54 14.24
CA ASP A 2 20.06 -1.20 13.68
C ASP A 2 19.46 -1.04 12.27
N GLU A 3 19.51 0.19 11.74
CA GLU A 3 18.94 0.51 10.42
C GLU A 3 19.65 -0.23 9.27
N THR A 4 20.96 -0.49 9.38
CA THR A 4 21.70 -1.18 8.32
C THR A 4 21.25 -2.63 8.25
N GLU A 5 21.17 -3.29 9.40
CA GLU A 5 20.67 -4.66 9.51
C GLU A 5 19.22 -4.80 9.01
N PHE A 6 18.35 -3.83 9.30
CA PHE A 6 16.98 -3.78 8.78
C PHE A 6 16.95 -3.80 7.25
N TRP A 7 17.74 -2.94 6.60
CA TRP A 7 17.77 -2.87 5.15
C TRP A 7 18.42 -4.08 4.50
N GLU A 8 19.48 -4.62 5.12
CA GLU A 8 20.10 -5.87 4.67
C GLU A 8 19.12 -7.04 4.70
N LEU A 9 18.27 -7.11 5.73
CA LEU A 9 17.25 -8.14 5.84
C LEU A 9 16.25 -8.05 4.67
N ILE A 10 15.64 -6.87 4.49
CA ILE A 10 14.72 -6.57 3.37
C ILE A 10 15.35 -6.89 2.01
N ASP A 11 16.59 -6.47 1.79
CA ASP A 11 17.27 -6.68 0.52
C ASP A 11 17.52 -8.16 0.26
N SER A 12 18.00 -8.89 1.28
CA SER A 12 18.31 -10.32 1.15
C SER A 12 17.06 -11.19 0.91
N THR A 13 15.94 -10.88 1.57
CA THR A 13 14.68 -11.61 1.42
C THR A 13 14.03 -11.31 0.08
N ARG A 14 14.07 -10.05 -0.37
CA ARG A 14 13.60 -9.65 -1.71
C ARG A 14 14.37 -10.37 -2.81
N GLU A 15 15.70 -10.39 -2.72
CA GLU A 15 16.56 -11.06 -3.71
C GLU A 15 16.27 -12.56 -3.76
N ALA A 16 16.11 -13.20 -2.60
CA ALA A 16 15.79 -14.62 -2.51
C ALA A 16 14.37 -14.95 -3.02
N ALA A 17 13.42 -14.02 -2.90
CA ALA A 17 12.06 -14.17 -3.41
C ALA A 17 11.99 -14.11 -4.95
N GLY A 18 12.95 -13.43 -5.60
CA GLY A 18 13.01 -13.35 -7.06
C GLY A 18 11.93 -12.45 -7.69
N GLY A 19 11.41 -11.48 -6.93
CA GLY A 19 10.39 -10.53 -7.38
C GLY A 19 8.94 -10.91 -7.02
N ASP A 20 8.73 -12.05 -6.35
CA ASP A 20 7.42 -12.46 -5.84
C ASP A 20 7.16 -11.81 -4.46
N PRO A 21 6.10 -10.99 -4.31
CA PRO A 21 5.82 -10.26 -3.08
C PRO A 21 5.38 -11.18 -1.92
N ASP A 22 4.56 -12.19 -2.17
CA ASP A 22 4.09 -13.13 -1.14
C ASP A 22 5.27 -13.94 -0.61
N ARG A 23 6.10 -14.45 -1.53
CA ARG A 23 7.32 -15.16 -1.16
C ARG A 23 8.31 -14.27 -0.41
N HIS A 24 8.34 -12.97 -0.71
CA HIS A 24 9.18 -12.03 0.02
C HIS A 24 8.71 -11.90 1.47
N ALA A 25 7.41 -11.75 1.71
CA ALA A 25 6.84 -11.70 3.05
C ALA A 25 7.14 -12.99 3.83
N ASP A 26 6.89 -14.16 3.24
CA ASP A 26 7.18 -15.47 3.84
C ASP A 26 8.64 -15.59 4.28
N LEU A 27 9.58 -15.27 3.36
CA LEU A 27 11.01 -15.31 3.66
C LEU A 27 11.40 -14.31 4.74
N LEU A 28 10.75 -13.15 4.79
CA LEU A 28 11.00 -12.15 5.82
C LEU A 28 10.55 -12.65 7.21
N VAL A 29 9.37 -13.27 7.29
CA VAL A 29 8.88 -13.93 8.51
C VAL A 29 9.84 -15.03 8.96
N ASP A 30 10.23 -15.93 8.05
CA ASP A 30 11.19 -17.00 8.33
C ASP A 30 12.50 -16.44 8.92
N ARG A 31 13.04 -15.37 8.31
CA ARG A 31 14.27 -14.74 8.80
C ARG A 31 14.12 -14.06 10.14
N LEU A 32 12.97 -13.42 10.40
CA LEU A 32 12.70 -12.75 11.67
C LEU A 32 12.48 -13.77 12.80
N THR A 33 11.88 -14.93 12.52
CA THR A 33 11.70 -16.00 13.53
C THR A 33 13.00 -16.72 13.91
N ASP A 34 14.08 -16.56 13.13
CA ASP A 34 15.43 -17.00 13.52
C ASP A 34 16.12 -16.03 14.51
N LEU A 35 15.53 -14.85 14.77
CA LEU A 35 16.08 -13.82 15.66
C LEU A 35 15.42 -13.86 17.04
N ASP A 36 15.98 -13.13 18.00
CA ASP A 36 15.33 -12.95 19.29
C ASP A 36 14.14 -11.96 19.20
N PRO A 37 13.10 -12.10 20.06
CA PRO A 37 11.91 -11.25 20.00
C PRO A 37 12.20 -9.74 20.09
N GLN A 38 13.23 -9.33 20.85
CA GLN A 38 13.55 -7.91 20.99
C GLN A 38 14.12 -7.34 19.68
N THR A 39 14.87 -8.14 18.94
CA THR A 39 15.34 -7.80 17.60
C THR A 39 14.20 -7.67 16.59
N VAL A 40 13.16 -8.52 16.67
CA VAL A 40 11.94 -8.38 15.84
C VAL A 40 11.18 -7.09 16.17
N VAL A 41 11.07 -6.72 17.46
CA VAL A 41 10.48 -5.44 17.88
C VAL A 41 11.26 -4.25 17.31
N ASP A 42 12.59 -4.33 17.25
CA ASP A 42 13.40 -3.27 16.62
C ASP A 42 13.19 -3.21 15.11
N PHE A 43 13.05 -4.35 14.43
CA PHE A 43 12.67 -4.40 13.02
C PHE A 43 11.32 -3.70 12.79
N ALA A 44 10.30 -4.02 13.61
CA ALA A 44 8.99 -3.41 13.52
C ALA A 44 9.04 -1.88 13.72
N ARG A 45 9.85 -1.38 14.69
CA ARG A 45 10.08 0.07 14.86
C ARG A 45 10.64 0.71 13.59
N HIS A 46 11.59 0.04 12.94
CA HIS A 46 12.17 0.52 11.71
C HIS A 46 11.18 0.52 10.55
N PHE A 47 10.36 -0.53 10.41
CA PHE A 47 9.33 -0.61 9.39
C PHE A 47 8.27 0.48 9.59
N GLU A 48 7.65 0.54 10.76
CA GLU A 48 6.57 1.48 11.09
C GLU A 48 7.01 2.95 11.00
N SER A 49 8.24 3.26 11.42
CA SER A 49 8.80 4.60 11.26
C SER A 49 8.88 5.02 9.78
N ARG A 50 9.18 4.08 8.88
CA ARG A 50 9.26 4.33 7.43
C ARG A 50 7.86 4.38 6.80
N PHE A 51 6.97 3.50 7.23
CA PHE A 51 5.58 3.50 6.81
C PHE A 51 4.88 4.84 7.12
N ALA A 52 5.11 5.38 8.31
CA ALA A 52 4.64 6.71 8.71
C ALA A 52 5.31 7.84 7.89
N ARG A 53 6.62 7.78 7.64
CA ARG A 53 7.35 8.79 6.84
C ARG A 53 6.87 8.85 5.38
N ALA A 54 6.39 7.72 4.85
CA ALA A 54 5.88 7.62 3.49
C ALA A 54 4.44 8.10 3.34
N TYR A 55 3.75 8.47 4.43
CA TYR A 55 2.38 8.99 4.39
C TYR A 55 2.36 10.47 3.93
N ARG A 56 2.52 10.68 2.62
CA ARG A 56 2.63 12.00 1.98
C ARG A 56 1.81 12.08 0.70
N TRP A 57 1.23 13.26 0.45
CA TRP A 57 0.41 13.52 -0.74
C TRP A 57 1.19 13.35 -2.05
N ASP A 58 2.47 13.73 -2.07
CA ASP A 58 3.31 13.63 -3.26
C ASP A 58 3.73 12.19 -3.60
N LEU A 59 3.84 11.30 -2.60
CA LEU A 59 4.02 9.88 -2.83
C LEU A 59 2.72 9.21 -3.28
N TRP A 60 1.59 9.64 -2.74
CA TRP A 60 0.30 9.13 -3.18
C TRP A 60 0.02 9.49 -4.64
N GLY A 61 0.33 10.72 -5.07
CA GLY A 61 0.23 11.08 -6.48
C GLY A 61 1.16 10.24 -7.38
N ALA A 62 2.36 9.87 -6.92
CA ALA A 62 3.24 8.96 -7.65
C ALA A 62 2.66 7.54 -7.74
N ALA A 63 2.10 7.02 -6.64
CA ALA A 63 1.36 5.75 -6.61
C ALA A 63 0.19 5.77 -7.59
N TRP A 64 -0.59 6.85 -7.61
CA TRP A 64 -1.71 7.03 -8.52
C TRP A 64 -1.29 6.97 -9.99
N VAL A 65 -0.16 7.58 -10.34
CA VAL A 65 0.39 7.51 -11.71
C VAL A 65 0.82 6.09 -12.06
N LEU A 66 1.53 5.41 -11.18
CA LEU A 66 2.04 4.05 -11.41
C LEU A 66 0.92 3.00 -11.50
N LEU A 67 -0.07 3.08 -10.60
CA LEU A 67 -1.14 2.10 -10.44
C LEU A 67 -2.41 2.43 -11.22
N ASN A 68 -2.45 3.57 -11.91
CA ASN A 68 -3.65 4.08 -12.59
C ASN A 68 -4.84 4.36 -11.67
N GLY A 69 -4.55 4.91 -10.49
CA GLY A 69 -5.51 5.08 -9.40
C GLY A 69 -4.98 4.42 -8.14
N ALA A 70 -5.22 5.04 -6.99
CA ALA A 70 -4.85 4.47 -5.69
C ALA A 70 -5.84 4.98 -4.64
N SER A 71 -6.71 4.09 -4.14
CA SER A 71 -7.47 4.32 -2.92
C SER A 71 -6.55 4.37 -1.70
N ASP A 72 -7.12 4.69 -0.53
CA ASP A 72 -6.39 4.70 0.75
C ASP A 72 -5.69 3.35 1.00
N ASP A 73 -6.41 2.23 0.89
CA ASP A 73 -5.87 0.87 1.06
C ASP A 73 -4.78 0.53 0.03
N CYS A 74 -4.95 0.99 -1.21
CA CYS A 74 -3.96 0.80 -2.27
C CYS A 74 -2.69 1.63 -1.99
N PHE A 75 -2.84 2.83 -1.42
CA PHE A 75 -1.71 3.64 -1.00
C PHE A 75 -1.00 3.08 0.24
N GLU A 76 -1.72 2.44 1.17
CA GLU A 76 -1.12 1.65 2.26
C GLU A 76 -0.24 0.53 1.71
N ASN A 77 -0.79 -0.28 0.80
CA ASN A 77 -0.05 -1.32 0.10
C ASN A 77 1.20 -0.79 -0.61
N PHE A 78 1.06 0.31 -1.34
CA PHE A 78 2.17 0.93 -2.05
C PHE A 78 3.30 1.39 -1.13
N ARG A 79 2.97 1.88 0.08
CA ARG A 79 3.98 2.26 1.07
C ARG A 79 4.73 1.05 1.60
N CYS A 80 4.04 -0.06 1.87
CA CYS A 80 4.69 -1.34 2.21
C CYS A 80 5.61 -1.80 1.07
N TRP A 81 5.14 -1.70 -0.18
CA TRP A 81 5.92 -2.05 -1.35
C TRP A 81 7.17 -1.18 -1.51
N LEU A 82 7.08 0.14 -1.32
CA LEU A 82 8.25 1.02 -1.37
C LEU A 82 9.34 0.62 -0.36
N ILE A 83 8.93 0.22 0.85
CA ILE A 83 9.87 -0.27 1.87
C ILE A 83 10.47 -1.60 1.42
N SER A 84 9.66 -2.52 0.88
CA SER A 84 10.11 -3.82 0.39
C SER A 84 11.14 -3.71 -0.75
N ARG A 85 11.12 -2.62 -1.53
CA ARG A 85 12.11 -2.32 -2.59
C ARG A 85 13.49 -1.91 -2.05
N GLY A 86 13.65 -1.78 -0.75
CA GLY A 86 14.92 -1.49 -0.10
C GLY A 86 15.30 -0.01 -0.08
N ARG A 87 16.40 0.28 0.60
CA ARG A 87 16.78 1.65 1.01
C ARG A 87 16.84 2.63 -0.15
N ARG A 88 17.48 2.23 -1.25
CA ARG A 88 17.74 3.11 -2.40
C ARG A 88 16.44 3.60 -3.04
N VAL A 89 15.47 2.71 -3.22
CA VAL A 89 14.19 3.05 -3.84
C VAL A 89 13.36 3.86 -2.86
N PHE A 90 13.26 3.40 -1.60
CA PHE A 90 12.49 4.07 -0.56
C PHE A 90 12.95 5.53 -0.33
N GLU A 91 14.22 5.74 0.00
CA GLU A 91 14.74 7.08 0.30
C GLU A 91 14.79 7.95 -0.96
N GLY A 92 15.00 7.35 -2.14
CA GLY A 92 14.92 8.05 -3.42
C GLY A 92 13.51 8.59 -3.71
N ALA A 93 12.48 7.77 -3.48
CA ALA A 93 11.08 8.17 -3.62
C ALA A 93 10.69 9.24 -2.59
N LEU A 94 11.16 9.14 -1.34
CA LEU A 94 10.92 10.19 -0.34
C LEU A 94 11.56 11.52 -0.72
N HIS A 95 12.73 11.48 -1.38
CA HIS A 95 13.41 12.69 -1.83
C HIS A 95 12.72 13.32 -3.04
N ASP A 96 12.36 12.51 -4.03
CA ASP A 96 11.77 12.92 -5.29
C ASP A 96 10.89 11.77 -5.83
N PRO A 97 9.56 11.80 -5.61
CA PRO A 97 8.67 10.73 -6.05
C PRO A 97 8.71 10.48 -7.56
N ASP A 98 8.96 11.51 -8.39
CA ASP A 98 9.07 11.36 -9.84
C ASP A 98 10.33 10.58 -10.25
N ALA A 99 11.35 10.51 -9.39
CA ALA A 99 12.57 9.71 -9.62
C ALA A 99 12.31 8.19 -9.59
N LEU A 100 11.13 7.74 -9.14
CA LEU A 100 10.72 6.34 -9.30
C LEU A 100 10.74 5.89 -10.77
N ALA A 101 10.57 6.84 -11.70
CA ALA A 101 10.73 6.58 -13.14
C ALA A 101 12.13 6.14 -13.56
N GLU A 102 13.16 6.32 -12.73
CA GLU A 102 14.54 5.91 -12.99
C GLU A 102 15.02 4.84 -11.99
N LEU A 103 14.53 4.90 -10.75
CA LEU A 103 14.88 3.95 -9.70
C LEU A 103 14.30 2.56 -9.94
N LEU A 104 13.14 2.48 -10.59
CA LEU A 104 12.49 1.23 -10.93
C LEU A 104 13.01 0.70 -12.28
N THR A 105 13.50 -0.53 -12.31
CA THR A 105 13.91 -1.18 -13.56
C THR A 105 12.69 -1.59 -14.40
N ALA A 106 11.64 -2.05 -13.75
CA ALA A 106 10.33 -2.37 -14.31
C ALA A 106 9.25 -2.04 -13.25
N PHE A 107 8.00 -1.96 -13.70
CA PHE A 107 6.83 -1.85 -12.83
C PHE A 107 5.68 -2.59 -13.50
N ASP A 108 5.17 -3.62 -12.84
CA ASP A 108 4.00 -4.38 -13.26
C ASP A 108 2.83 -4.07 -12.31
N PRO A 109 1.78 -3.34 -12.73
CA PRO A 109 0.69 -2.94 -11.83
C PRO A 109 -0.13 -4.11 -11.28
N GLU A 110 0.03 -5.33 -11.78
CA GLU A 110 -0.63 -6.52 -11.22
C GLU A 110 0.09 -7.08 -9.98
N THR A 111 1.39 -6.78 -9.82
CA THR A 111 2.24 -7.39 -8.77
C THR A 111 3.09 -6.37 -8.00
N ASP A 112 3.53 -5.29 -8.65
CA ASP A 112 4.21 -4.16 -8.04
C ASP A 112 3.21 -3.15 -7.48
N GLY A 113 3.56 -2.57 -6.33
CA GLY A 113 2.69 -1.67 -5.57
C GLY A 113 1.83 -2.39 -4.52
N GLU A 114 1.79 -3.72 -4.55
CA GLU A 114 1.09 -4.56 -3.57
C GLU A 114 2.11 -5.33 -2.74
N ALA A 115 2.16 -5.08 -1.42
CA ALA A 115 3.07 -5.78 -0.50
C ALA A 115 2.63 -5.67 0.97
N GLU A 116 1.32 -5.64 1.24
CA GLU A 116 0.76 -5.59 2.60
C GLU A 116 1.37 -6.63 3.53
N GLU A 117 1.54 -7.87 3.07
CA GLU A 117 2.11 -8.97 3.86
C GLU A 117 3.52 -8.68 4.39
N VAL A 118 4.33 -7.90 3.66
CA VAL A 118 5.65 -7.46 4.14
C VAL A 118 5.52 -6.55 5.37
N GLY A 119 4.44 -5.77 5.45
CA GLY A 119 4.12 -4.94 6.62
C GLY A 119 3.71 -5.75 7.85
N PHE A 120 3.09 -6.92 7.66
CA PHE A 120 2.70 -7.81 8.75
C PHE A 120 3.82 -8.72 9.25
N ALA A 121 4.89 -8.91 8.46
CA ALA A 121 5.94 -9.89 8.75
C ALA A 121 6.53 -9.81 10.17
N ALA A 122 6.69 -8.61 10.73
CA ALA A 122 7.22 -8.45 12.10
C ALA A 122 6.21 -8.82 13.18
N TYR A 123 4.92 -8.58 12.93
CA TYR A 123 3.83 -8.98 13.81
C TYR A 123 3.71 -10.50 13.84
N ASP A 124 3.68 -11.12 12.66
CA ASP A 124 3.60 -12.58 12.52
C ASP A 124 4.81 -13.28 13.16
N ALA A 125 6.02 -12.79 12.90
CA ALA A 125 7.23 -13.37 13.48
C ALA A 125 7.24 -13.24 15.01
N HIS A 126 6.80 -12.10 15.56
CA HIS A 126 6.73 -11.91 17.01
C HIS A 126 5.69 -12.84 17.65
N GLU A 127 4.50 -12.96 17.05
CA GLU A 127 3.46 -13.88 17.51
C GLU A 127 3.97 -15.34 17.47
N GLN A 128 4.64 -15.76 16.39
CA GLN A 128 5.21 -17.10 16.29
C GLN A 128 6.29 -17.38 17.35
N LEU A 129 7.14 -16.40 17.66
CA LEU A 129 8.22 -16.54 18.64
C LEU A 129 7.73 -16.58 20.09
N THR A 130 6.67 -15.83 20.40
CA THR A 130 6.29 -15.52 21.78
C THR A 130 4.91 -16.04 22.17
N GLY A 131 4.05 -16.30 21.19
CA GLY A 131 2.62 -16.58 21.38
C GLY A 131 1.78 -15.33 21.71
N GLU A 132 2.34 -14.12 21.58
CA GLU A 132 1.71 -12.86 21.97
C GLU A 132 1.84 -11.80 20.85
N GLU A 133 0.90 -10.86 20.81
CA GLU A 133 0.93 -9.73 19.88
C GLU A 133 2.19 -8.85 20.06
N LEU A 134 2.61 -8.19 18.98
CA LEU A 134 3.73 -7.25 19.01
C LEU A 134 3.45 -6.12 20.03
N PRO A 135 4.37 -5.84 20.97
CA PRO A 135 4.16 -4.76 21.94
C PRO A 135 4.15 -3.39 21.27
N SER A 136 3.59 -2.39 21.97
CA SER A 136 3.63 -1.00 21.53
C SER A 136 5.07 -0.54 21.25
N LEU A 137 5.27 0.04 20.07
CA LEU A 137 6.60 0.40 19.58
C LEU A 137 7.14 1.72 20.15
N GLY A 138 6.29 2.53 20.78
CA GLY A 138 6.65 3.85 21.30
C GLY A 138 6.89 4.90 20.21
N LEU A 139 6.34 4.69 19.01
CA LEU A 139 6.44 5.64 17.90
C LEU A 139 5.44 6.80 18.05
N PRO A 140 5.71 7.98 17.47
CA PRO A 140 4.76 9.08 17.43
C PRO A 140 3.45 8.70 16.72
N VAL A 141 2.35 9.33 17.12
CA VAL A 141 1.06 9.17 16.44
C VAL A 141 1.16 9.75 15.03
N VAL A 142 0.77 8.95 14.04
CA VAL A 142 0.69 9.38 12.64
C VAL A 142 -0.48 10.36 12.48
N PRO A 143 -0.30 11.50 11.78
CA PRO A 143 -1.40 12.41 11.49
C PRO A 143 -2.54 11.71 10.74
N PRO A 144 -3.80 12.18 10.88
CA PRO A 144 -4.92 11.58 10.16
C PRO A 144 -4.85 11.79 8.64
N GLU A 145 -4.14 12.82 8.19
CA GLU A 145 -3.97 13.15 6.77
C GLU A 145 -2.50 13.03 6.33
N PRO A 146 -2.25 12.71 5.05
CA PRO A 146 -0.90 12.70 4.51
C PRO A 146 -0.22 14.07 4.64
N LEU A 147 1.08 14.05 4.85
CA LEU A 147 1.88 15.28 4.89
C LEU A 147 2.01 15.90 3.49
N GLY A 148 2.07 17.23 3.44
CA GLY A 148 2.25 17.99 2.20
C GLY A 148 0.95 18.63 1.70
N THR A 149 0.89 18.92 0.41
CA THR A 149 -0.29 19.51 -0.24
C THR A 149 -0.94 18.47 -1.15
N PRO A 150 -2.26 18.22 -1.03
CA PRO A 150 -2.95 17.29 -1.91
C PRO A 150 -2.88 17.77 -3.36
N LEU A 151 -2.78 16.81 -4.28
CA LEU A 151 -2.94 17.03 -5.72
C LEU A 151 -4.35 16.62 -6.13
N ASP A 152 -4.87 17.24 -7.18
CA ASP A 152 -6.07 16.71 -7.83
C ASP A 152 -5.69 15.49 -8.68
N PHE A 153 -5.93 14.30 -8.13
CA PHE A 153 -5.58 13.04 -8.79
C PHE A 153 -6.46 12.72 -10.01
N GLU A 154 -7.63 13.34 -10.16
CA GLU A 154 -8.49 13.14 -11.32
C GLU A 154 -8.09 14.03 -12.50
N GLU A 155 -7.33 15.11 -12.25
CA GLU A 155 -6.80 15.98 -13.30
C GLU A 155 -5.47 15.41 -13.85
N GLU A 156 -5.58 14.59 -14.88
CA GLU A 156 -4.44 13.97 -15.57
C GLU A 156 -3.35 14.98 -15.99
N ARG A 157 -3.72 16.22 -16.35
CA ARG A 157 -2.72 17.24 -16.71
C ARG A 157 -1.95 17.77 -15.50
N GLU A 158 -2.54 17.75 -14.31
CA GLU A 158 -1.86 18.11 -13.07
C GLU A 158 -0.84 17.03 -12.70
N LEU A 159 -1.25 15.76 -12.74
CA LEU A 159 -0.35 14.63 -12.54
C LEU A 159 0.80 14.61 -13.56
N ALA A 160 0.52 14.86 -14.84
CA ALA A 160 1.55 14.93 -15.87
C ALA A 160 2.57 16.08 -15.65
N ARG A 161 2.12 17.19 -15.03
CA ARG A 161 3.02 18.31 -14.66
C ARG A 161 3.81 18.02 -13.39
N ALA A 162 3.21 17.35 -12.41
CA ALA A 162 3.84 17.01 -11.14
C ALA A 162 4.85 15.86 -11.28
N TYR A 163 4.56 14.88 -12.14
CA TYR A 163 5.36 13.67 -12.34
C TYR A 163 5.73 13.46 -13.82
N PRO A 164 6.48 14.39 -14.44
CA PRO A 164 6.74 14.33 -15.87
C PRO A 164 7.51 13.06 -16.30
N ARG A 165 8.41 12.52 -15.48
CA ARG A 165 9.16 11.30 -15.85
C ARG A 165 8.32 10.05 -15.66
N LEU A 166 7.58 9.93 -14.56
CA LEU A 166 6.66 8.80 -14.37
C LEU A 166 5.58 8.80 -15.44
N TRP A 167 5.02 9.96 -15.75
CA TRP A 167 4.01 10.11 -16.79
C TRP A 167 4.53 9.70 -18.17
N ALA A 168 5.72 10.20 -18.55
CA ALA A 168 6.35 9.85 -19.81
C ALA A 168 6.63 8.35 -19.93
N ARG A 169 7.00 7.69 -18.82
CA ARG A 169 7.39 6.27 -18.82
C ARG A 169 6.21 5.32 -18.76
N PHE A 170 5.18 5.63 -17.97
CA PHE A 170 4.11 4.68 -17.63
C PHE A 170 2.73 5.08 -18.16
N ARG A 171 2.55 6.30 -18.71
CA ARG A 171 1.23 6.82 -19.12
C ARG A 171 1.13 7.24 -20.59
N THR A 172 2.22 7.28 -21.33
CA THR A 172 2.21 7.66 -22.75
C THR A 172 2.41 6.45 -23.66
N GLU A 173 1.32 6.06 -24.35
CA GLU A 173 1.16 5.06 -25.43
C GLU A 173 1.91 3.71 -25.31
N GLY A 174 1.16 2.66 -24.89
CA GLY A 174 1.57 1.26 -25.06
C GLY A 174 1.18 0.25 -23.96
N ALA A 175 0.54 0.66 -22.87
CA ALA A 175 0.09 -0.27 -21.82
C ALA A 175 -1.23 -0.95 -22.23
N PRO A 176 -1.36 -2.29 -22.10
CA PRO A 176 -2.60 -3.00 -22.43
C PRO A 176 -3.76 -2.54 -21.55
N ASP A 177 -4.95 -2.43 -22.16
CA ASP A 177 -6.20 -1.99 -21.56
C ASP A 177 -6.42 -2.53 -20.13
N GLY A 178 -6.39 -1.64 -19.14
CA GLY A 178 -7.05 -1.86 -17.85
C GLY A 178 -8.57 -1.86 -18.00
N PRO A 179 -9.32 -2.45 -17.05
CA PRO A 179 -10.75 -2.70 -17.22
C PRO A 179 -11.54 -1.40 -17.41
N PRO A 180 -12.67 -1.45 -18.13
CA PRO A 180 -13.39 -0.25 -18.57
C PRO A 180 -13.81 0.60 -17.37
N ARG A 181 -13.46 1.89 -17.43
CA ARG A 181 -13.91 2.92 -16.49
C ARG A 181 -15.44 2.84 -16.40
N GLY A 182 -15.95 2.56 -15.20
CA GLY A 182 -17.39 2.47 -14.94
C GLY A 182 -18.08 3.79 -15.30
N GLU A 183 -18.86 3.77 -16.39
CA GLU A 183 -19.68 4.90 -16.78
C GLU A 183 -20.77 5.14 -15.72
N GLY A 184 -20.74 6.32 -15.11
CA GLY A 184 -21.81 6.82 -14.26
C GLY A 184 -23.11 6.87 -15.04
N ASN A 185 -24.06 6.01 -14.67
CA ASN A 185 -25.39 6.01 -15.25
C ASN A 185 -26.22 7.18 -14.70
N GLY A 186 -26.05 8.35 -15.31
CA GLY A 186 -27.08 9.38 -15.34
C GLY A 186 -28.12 9.03 -16.39
N ARG A 187 -29.28 8.51 -15.97
CA ARG A 187 -30.49 8.55 -16.80
C ARG A 187 -31.71 8.98 -16.00
N THR A 188 -32.23 10.11 -16.44
CA THR A 188 -33.51 10.73 -16.12
C THR A 188 -34.68 9.96 -16.75
N GLY A 189 -35.81 9.93 -16.02
CA GLY A 189 -37.16 10.00 -16.58
C GLY A 189 -37.92 8.68 -16.81
N GLY A 190 -39.01 8.47 -16.06
CA GLY A 190 -40.04 7.48 -16.38
C GLY A 190 -41.04 7.20 -15.24
N GLU A 191 -42.18 7.88 -15.29
CA GLU A 191 -43.34 7.93 -14.37
C GLU A 191 -44.14 6.59 -14.10
N PRO A 192 -45.22 6.59 -13.27
CA PRO A 192 -45.46 5.60 -12.20
C PRO A 192 -46.53 4.53 -12.48
N VAL A 193 -46.50 3.43 -11.73
CA VAL A 193 -47.57 2.45 -11.48
C VAL A 193 -47.19 1.74 -10.16
N GLY A 194 -48.01 1.38 -9.19
CA GLY A 194 -49.43 1.22 -9.01
C GLY A 194 -49.59 0.28 -7.81
N ASP A 195 -50.67 0.47 -7.07
CA ASP A 195 -51.04 -0.14 -5.79
C ASP A 195 -51.01 -1.68 -5.75
N ALA A 196 -50.56 -2.29 -4.65
CA ALA A 196 -50.89 -3.68 -4.30
C ALA A 196 -50.65 -3.98 -2.80
N MET A 197 -51.77 -4.10 -2.08
CA MET A 197 -51.90 -4.76 -0.79
C MET A 197 -51.33 -6.18 -0.77
N GLY A 198 -50.78 -6.60 0.38
CA GLY A 198 -50.82 -8.02 0.76
C GLY A 198 -49.80 -8.47 1.81
N GLY A 199 -50.28 -8.77 3.02
CA GLY A 199 -49.83 -9.96 3.75
C GLY A 199 -48.74 -9.81 4.83
N LYS A 200 -49.18 -9.68 6.09
CA LYS A 200 -48.48 -10.15 7.31
C LYS A 200 -48.32 -11.69 7.27
N PRO A 201 -47.32 -12.31 7.93
CA PRO A 201 -47.23 -12.44 9.41
C PRO A 201 -45.78 -12.25 9.93
N GLY A 202 -45.44 -11.98 11.20
CA GLY A 202 -46.04 -12.33 12.47
C GLY A 202 -45.21 -13.42 13.17
N ARG A 203 -44.27 -13.04 14.07
CA ARG A 203 -43.85 -13.69 15.34
C ARG A 203 -42.57 -13.00 15.84
N MET A 204 -42.66 -12.19 16.90
CA MET A 204 -42.69 -12.51 18.33
C MET A 204 -41.28 -12.56 18.95
N SER A 205 -40.97 -11.43 19.59
CA SER A 205 -39.91 -11.20 20.56
C SER A 205 -39.97 -12.17 21.73
N GLY A 206 -38.81 -12.48 22.29
CA GLY A 206 -38.67 -13.15 23.57
C GLY A 206 -38.81 -12.21 24.77
N ALA A 207 -38.64 -12.85 25.93
CA ALA A 207 -38.34 -12.33 27.27
C ALA A 207 -39.42 -11.55 28.03
N ALA A 208 -40.12 -12.23 28.93
CA ALA A 208 -39.91 -12.19 30.39
C ALA A 208 -41.07 -12.91 31.11
#